data_AF-X1URE7-F1
#
_entry.id   AF-X1URE7-F1
#
_cell.length_a   1.000
_cell.length_b   1.000
_cell.length_c   1.000
_cell.angle_alpha   90.00
_cell.angle_beta   90.00
_cell.angle_gamma   90.00
#
_symmetry.space_group_name_H-M   'P 1'
#
loop_
_entity.id
_entity.type
_entity.pdbx_description
1 polymer ?
#
loop_
_entity_poly.entity_id
_entity_poly.type
_entity_poly.pdbx_seq_one_letter_code
_entity_poly.pdbx_strand_id
1 'polypeptide(L)'
;DFAQVLIRKARRLYSNESFGVELDQTVYALDSTTIDLRLSLFPWALFRKRKGAVKLHTLLDLRGSIPTVVIITHGRIHDVTILDHLIIEAGAIYIMDRGYLDFARLYAIHQTSGFFVIRAKRNFNFRRLYSHAIDKSTGIQCDQTIVPQNFYAQKNYPEKLRRIRYLDVNTNKRLIFLTNNFPKYGVLTTSRMIGDMVKLLADKGVKDISIVEGSVELEKNPD
;
A
#
# COMPACT_ATOMS: atom_id res chain seq x y z
N ASP A 1 25.18 -2.57 -5.27
CA ASP A 1 24.22 -3.22 -4.36
C ASP A 1 23.88 -4.61 -4.87
N PHE A 2 24.06 -5.64 -4.03
CA PHE A 2 23.90 -7.06 -4.39
C PHE A 2 22.44 -7.44 -4.67
N ALA A 3 21.48 -6.83 -3.95
CA ALA A 3 20.05 -7.07 -4.14
C ALA A 3 19.60 -6.71 -5.56
N GLN A 4 20.05 -5.57 -6.08
CA GLN A 4 19.76 -5.12 -7.44
C GLN A 4 20.28 -6.08 -8.53
N VAL A 5 21.41 -6.76 -8.27
CA VAL A 5 21.95 -7.78 -9.19
C VAL A 5 21.05 -9.02 -9.20
N LEU A 6 20.57 -9.46 -8.04
CA LEU A 6 19.65 -10.60 -7.93
C LEU A 6 18.29 -10.29 -8.56
N ILE A 7 17.75 -9.09 -8.34
CA ILE A 7 16.51 -8.61 -8.96
C ILE A 7 16.63 -8.66 -10.49
N ARG A 8 17.76 -8.20 -11.05
CA ARG A 8 17.99 -8.24 -12.50
C ARG A 8 18.03 -9.66 -13.05
N LYS A 9 18.63 -10.60 -12.31
CA LYS A 9 18.64 -12.02 -12.68
C LYS A 9 17.24 -12.62 -12.62
N ALA A 10 16.49 -12.36 -11.55
CA ALA A 10 15.10 -12.79 -11.42
C ALA A 10 14.23 -12.23 -12.55
N ARG A 11 14.39 -10.95 -12.90
CA ARG A 11 13.70 -10.32 -14.04
C ARG A 11 13.86 -11.08 -15.35
N ARG A 12 15.07 -11.57 -15.62
CA ARG A 12 15.34 -12.36 -16.82
C ARG A 12 14.67 -13.74 -16.75
N LEU A 13 14.74 -14.40 -15.59
CA LEU A 13 14.24 -15.76 -15.39
C LEU A 13 12.70 -15.83 -15.50
N TYR A 14 11.99 -14.87 -14.92
CA TYR A 14 10.53 -14.84 -14.89
C TYR A 14 9.90 -13.98 -15.99
N SER A 15 10.68 -13.59 -17.01
CA SER A 15 10.22 -12.71 -18.10
C SER A 15 9.06 -13.27 -18.92
N ASN A 16 8.87 -14.59 -18.93
CA ASN A 16 7.83 -15.30 -19.69
C ASN A 16 6.70 -15.85 -18.82
N GLU A 17 6.73 -15.64 -17.50
CA GLU A 17 5.63 -16.09 -16.62
C GLU A 17 4.51 -15.04 -16.60
N SER A 18 3.32 -15.44 -17.09
CA SER A 18 2.12 -14.60 -17.02
C SER A 18 1.53 -14.65 -15.61
N PHE A 19 1.29 -13.48 -15.01
CA PHE A 19 0.66 -13.37 -13.70
C PHE A 19 -0.87 -13.40 -13.74
N GLY A 20 -1.48 -13.63 -14.91
CA GLY A 20 -2.93 -13.73 -15.07
C GLY A 20 -3.70 -12.42 -14.92
N VAL A 21 -3.01 -11.28 -14.77
CA VAL A 21 -3.62 -9.95 -14.72
C VAL A 21 -3.14 -9.12 -15.91
N GLU A 22 -4.02 -8.94 -16.89
CA GLU A 22 -3.81 -7.99 -17.99
C GLU A 22 -4.05 -6.57 -17.46
N LEU A 23 -2.96 -5.87 -17.16
CA LEU A 23 -2.99 -4.47 -16.74
C LEU A 23 -2.37 -3.62 -17.85
N ASP A 24 -3.16 -2.70 -18.40
CA ASP A 24 -2.70 -1.72 -19.39
C ASP A 24 -1.65 -0.75 -18.80
N GLN A 25 -1.65 -0.59 -17.47
CA GLN A 25 -0.73 0.30 -16.74
C GLN A 25 0.26 -0.51 -15.91
N THR A 26 1.47 0.03 -15.70
CA THR A 26 2.42 -0.52 -14.73
C THR A 26 1.83 -0.39 -13.32
N VAL A 27 1.71 -1.51 -12.58
CA VAL A 27 1.20 -1.52 -11.21
C VAL A 27 2.23 -2.09 -10.27
N TYR A 28 2.55 -1.32 -9.24
CA TYR A 28 3.48 -1.70 -8.20
C TYR A 28 2.75 -1.93 -6.88
N ALA A 29 3.05 -3.02 -6.18
CA ALA A 29 2.64 -3.22 -4.79
C ALA A 29 3.82 -2.94 -3.86
N LEU A 30 3.64 -2.04 -2.90
CA LEU A 30 4.63 -1.75 -1.87
C LEU A 30 4.17 -2.32 -0.53
N ASP A 31 5.02 -3.16 0.05
CA ASP A 31 4.80 -3.74 1.36
C ASP A 31 6.10 -3.90 2.14
N SER A 32 6.00 -3.96 3.47
CA SER A 32 7.12 -4.16 4.37
C SER A 32 6.94 -5.40 5.23
N THR A 33 7.92 -6.29 5.24
CA THR A 33 7.96 -7.44 6.15
C THR A 33 8.94 -7.16 7.29
N THR A 34 8.51 -7.35 8.54
CA THR A 34 9.42 -7.27 9.70
C THR A 34 10.03 -8.66 9.95
N ILE A 35 11.36 -8.72 9.99
CA ILE A 35 12.13 -9.92 10.29
C ILE A 35 12.67 -9.78 11.71
N ASP A 36 12.16 -10.61 12.62
CA ASP A 36 12.60 -10.67 14.01
C ASP A 36 14.02 -11.26 14.08
N LEU A 37 14.89 -10.59 14.82
CA LEU A 37 16.28 -10.98 15.03
C LEU A 37 16.56 -11.18 16.51
N ARG A 38 17.44 -12.14 16.80
CA ARG A 38 17.94 -12.33 18.16
C ARG A 38 18.91 -11.20 18.50
N LEU A 39 18.54 -10.35 19.46
CA LEU A 39 19.32 -9.15 19.81
C LEU A 39 20.75 -9.48 20.26
N SER A 40 20.97 -10.65 20.90
CA SER A 40 22.30 -11.10 21.29
C SER A 40 23.23 -11.39 20.11
N LEU A 41 22.69 -11.77 18.95
CA LEU A 41 23.44 -12.01 17.72
C LEU A 41 23.53 -10.75 16.85
N PHE A 42 22.52 -9.89 16.94
CA PHE A 42 22.40 -8.67 16.13
C PHE A 42 22.15 -7.44 17.02
N PRO A 43 23.13 -7.03 17.85
CA PRO A 43 22.96 -5.93 18.80
C PRO A 43 22.71 -4.58 18.10
N TRP A 44 23.18 -4.43 16.87
CA TRP A 44 22.94 -3.25 16.04
C TRP A 44 21.47 -3.12 15.60
N ALA A 45 20.70 -4.21 15.57
CA ALA A 45 19.33 -4.24 15.06
C ALA A 45 18.26 -3.96 16.14
N LEU A 46 18.58 -3.17 17.16
CA LEU A 46 17.68 -2.94 18.31
C LEU A 46 16.31 -2.39 17.89
N PHE A 47 15.24 -3.12 18.23
CA PHE A 47 13.86 -2.73 17.96
C PHE A 47 13.08 -2.42 19.26
N ARG A 48 13.18 -3.30 20.27
CA ARG A 48 12.63 -3.12 21.63
C ARG A 48 13.67 -3.56 22.67
N LYS A 49 13.40 -3.34 23.97
CA LYS A 49 14.33 -3.64 25.09
C LYS A 49 15.06 -5.00 24.98
N ARG A 50 14.39 -6.06 24.52
CA ARG A 50 14.96 -7.40 24.38
C ARG A 50 14.82 -8.02 22.98
N LYS A 51 14.40 -7.24 21.98
CA LYS A 51 14.15 -7.74 20.61
C LYS A 51 14.90 -6.92 19.58
N GLY A 52 15.62 -7.60 18.69
CA GLY A 52 16.15 -7.00 17.48
C GLY A 52 15.18 -7.24 16.33
N ALA A 53 15.12 -6.32 15.36
CA ALA A 53 14.38 -6.54 14.13
C ALA A 53 14.91 -5.64 13.01
N VAL A 54 14.78 -6.14 11.78
CA VAL A 54 14.91 -5.35 10.56
C VAL A 54 13.61 -5.38 9.79
N LYS A 55 13.41 -4.39 8.92
CA LYS A 55 12.29 -4.34 7.99
C LYS A 55 12.81 -4.48 6.58
N LEU A 56 12.18 -5.37 5.82
CA LEU A 56 12.39 -5.57 4.40
C LEU A 56 11.25 -4.87 3.66
N HIS A 57 11.55 -3.76 2.99
CA HIS A 57 10.60 -3.05 2.14
C HIS A 57 10.76 -3.54 0.72
N THR A 58 9.65 -3.96 0.12
CA THR A 58 9.60 -4.59 -1.20
C THR A 58 8.61 -3.86 -2.08
N LEU A 59 9.08 -3.36 -3.21
CA LEU A 59 8.25 -2.89 -4.31
C LEU A 59 8.17 -4.01 -5.36
N LEU A 60 6.98 -4.54 -5.61
CA LEU A 60 6.73 -5.65 -6.51
C LEU A 60 6.04 -5.17 -7.78
N ASP A 61 6.59 -5.49 -8.95
CA ASP A 61 5.88 -5.29 -10.24
C ASP A 61 4.85 -6.41 -10.42
N LEU A 62 3.56 -6.05 -10.38
CA LEU A 62 2.46 -7.01 -10.43
C LEU A 62 2.30 -7.66 -11.81
N ARG A 63 3.01 -7.19 -12.85
CA ARG A 63 3.00 -7.84 -14.17
C ARG A 63 3.87 -9.11 -14.20
N GLY A 64 4.87 -9.22 -13.33
CA GLY A 64 5.91 -10.25 -13.44
C GLY A 64 6.37 -10.91 -12.14
N SER A 65 5.72 -10.65 -10.99
CA SER A 65 6.10 -11.21 -9.67
C SER A 65 7.51 -10.89 -9.16
N ILE A 66 8.25 -10.00 -9.82
CA ILE A 66 9.64 -9.74 -9.46
C ILE A 66 9.70 -8.44 -8.66
N PRO A 67 10.34 -8.44 -7.47
CA PRO A 67 10.58 -7.22 -6.74
C PRO A 67 11.49 -6.31 -7.56
N THR A 68 11.11 -5.05 -7.75
CA THR A 68 11.90 -4.03 -8.43
C THR A 68 12.79 -3.28 -7.47
N VAL A 69 12.34 -3.13 -6.22
CA VAL A 69 13.10 -2.49 -5.15
C VAL A 69 13.02 -3.37 -3.91
N VAL A 70 14.18 -3.56 -3.29
CA VAL A 70 14.32 -4.19 -1.97
C VAL A 70 15.20 -3.28 -1.13
N ILE A 71 14.67 -2.79 -0.02
CA ILE A 71 15.43 -1.93 0.90
C ILE A 71 15.29 -2.49 2.31
N ILE A 72 16.41 -2.59 3.03
CA ILE A 72 16.44 -3.06 4.41
C ILE A 72 16.67 -1.87 5.32
N THR A 73 15.81 -1.72 6.33
CA THR A 73 15.96 -0.71 7.37
C THR A 73 15.94 -1.35 8.76
N HIS A 74 16.35 -0.61 9.79
CA HIS A 74 16.07 -1.03 11.17
C HIS A 74 14.56 -1.14 11.42
N GLY A 75 14.15 -2.04 12.32
CA GLY A 75 12.74 -2.27 12.65
C GLY A 75 12.01 -1.04 13.19
N ARG A 76 12.74 -0.06 13.74
CA ARG A 76 12.17 1.18 14.31
C ARG A 76 11.79 2.22 13.26
N ILE A 77 12.27 2.06 12.03
CA ILE A 77 11.98 3.00 10.95
C ILE A 77 10.52 2.82 10.51
N HIS A 78 9.81 3.94 10.34
CA HIS A 78 8.44 3.94 9.84
C HIS A 78 8.43 3.64 8.35
N ASP A 79 7.54 2.75 7.92
CA ASP A 79 7.53 2.23 6.54
C ASP A 79 7.32 3.34 5.52
N VAL A 80 6.53 4.36 5.88
CA VAL A 80 6.27 5.54 5.04
C VAL A 80 7.52 6.30 4.60
N THR A 81 8.63 6.21 5.34
CA THR A 81 9.90 6.85 4.97
C THR A 81 10.49 6.28 3.69
N ILE A 82 10.11 5.05 3.32
CA ILE A 82 10.65 4.42 2.11
C ILE A 82 10.23 5.13 0.84
N LEU A 83 9.10 5.85 0.86
CA LEU A 83 8.61 6.61 -0.29
C LEU A 83 9.61 7.67 -0.74
N ASP A 84 10.46 8.17 0.17
CA ASP A 84 11.50 9.15 -0.13
C ASP A 84 12.66 8.54 -0.94
N HIS A 85 12.75 7.21 -0.99
CA HIS A 85 13.78 6.46 -1.71
C HIS A 85 13.26 5.85 -3.02
N LEU A 86 11.97 5.97 -3.31
CA LEU A 86 11.37 5.42 -4.53
C LEU A 86 11.48 6.42 -5.68
N ILE A 87 11.90 5.93 -6.84
CA ILE A 87 11.76 6.66 -8.10
C ILE A 87 10.33 6.38 -8.60
N ILE A 88 9.53 7.44 -8.67
CA ILE A 88 8.14 7.34 -9.12
C ILE A 88 8.09 7.40 -10.65
N GLU A 89 7.52 6.37 -11.25
CA GLU A 89 7.29 6.25 -12.68
C GLU A 89 5.97 6.95 -13.04
N ALA A 90 6.03 7.91 -13.95
CA ALA A 90 4.84 8.60 -14.44
C ALA A 90 3.87 7.61 -15.09
N GLY A 91 2.58 7.72 -14.76
CA GLY A 91 1.53 6.82 -15.26
C GLY A 91 1.43 5.48 -14.54
N ALA A 92 2.39 5.12 -13.67
CA ALA A 92 2.33 3.89 -12.88
C ALA A 92 1.42 4.05 -11.65
N ILE A 93 0.87 2.93 -11.18
CA ILE A 93 -0.02 2.88 -10.01
C ILE A 93 0.68 2.19 -8.85
N TYR A 94 0.82 2.89 -7.73
CA TYR A 94 1.44 2.42 -6.49
C TYR A 94 0.37 2.02 -5.48
N ILE A 95 0.26 0.73 -5.22
CA ILE A 95 -0.65 0.14 -4.26
C ILE A 95 0.06 0.02 -2.91
N MET A 96 -0.54 0.58 -1.87
CA MET A 96 0.06 0.67 -0.54
C MET A 96 -0.96 0.40 0.58
N ASP A 97 -0.45 -0.09 1.70
CA ASP A 97 -1.23 -0.24 2.92
C ASP A 97 -1.45 1.11 3.64
N ARG A 98 -2.22 1.10 4.74
CA ARG A 98 -2.53 2.32 5.52
C ARG A 98 -1.32 2.91 6.27
N GLY A 99 -0.26 2.14 6.45
CA GLY A 99 1.00 2.54 7.11
C GLY A 99 1.77 3.58 6.31
N TYR A 100 1.62 3.58 4.98
CA TYR A 100 2.22 4.54 4.06
C TYR A 100 1.43 5.86 3.91
N LEU A 101 0.38 6.08 4.70
CA LEU A 101 -0.47 7.27 4.56
C LEU A 101 0.23 8.53 5.12
N ASP A 102 0.86 9.28 4.21
CA ASP A 102 1.45 10.60 4.43
C ASP A 102 1.10 11.55 3.29
N PHE A 103 0.36 12.62 3.58
CA PHE A 103 -0.16 13.52 2.55
C PHE A 103 0.93 14.24 1.75
N ALA A 104 2.07 14.58 2.36
CA ALA A 104 3.13 15.28 1.65
C ALA A 104 3.81 14.33 0.64
N ARG A 105 4.07 13.08 1.04
CA ARG A 105 4.65 12.06 0.15
C ARG A 105 3.68 11.61 -0.93
N LEU A 106 2.40 11.47 -0.60
CA LEU A 106 1.36 11.21 -1.60
C LEU A 106 1.24 12.36 -2.61
N TYR A 107 1.45 13.60 -2.17
CA TYR A 107 1.47 14.75 -3.08
C TYR A 107 2.72 14.75 -3.97
N ALA A 108 3.88 14.31 -3.47
CA ALA A 108 5.06 14.11 -4.31
C ALA A 108 4.81 13.06 -5.42
N ILE A 109 4.13 11.95 -5.11
CA ILE A 109 3.69 10.97 -6.12
C ILE A 109 2.76 11.64 -7.14
N HIS A 110 1.78 12.42 -6.68
CA HIS A 110 0.88 13.15 -7.57
C HIS A 110 1.64 14.08 -8.54
N GLN A 111 2.63 14.83 -8.03
CA GLN A 111 3.40 15.79 -8.82
C GLN A 111 4.28 15.16 -9.90
N THR A 112 4.64 13.89 -9.74
CA THR A 112 5.39 13.13 -10.75
C THR A 112 4.47 12.47 -11.79
N SER A 113 3.18 12.79 -11.81
CA SER A 113 2.14 12.11 -12.60
C SER A 113 2.02 10.61 -12.29
N GLY A 114 2.48 10.20 -11.12
CA GLY A 114 2.26 8.86 -10.59
C GLY A 114 0.89 8.77 -9.93
N PHE A 115 0.34 7.56 -9.90
CA PHE A 115 -0.93 7.28 -9.23
C PHE A 115 -0.71 6.43 -7.99
N PHE A 116 -1.56 6.58 -6.99
CA PHE A 116 -1.55 5.70 -5.82
C PHE A 116 -2.93 5.16 -5.49
N VAL A 117 -2.96 3.98 -4.88
CA VAL A 117 -4.15 3.42 -4.22
C VAL A 117 -3.71 3.03 -2.82
N ILE A 118 -4.27 3.70 -1.81
CA ILE A 118 -3.88 3.49 -0.41
C ILE A 118 -5.09 3.24 0.47
N ARG A 119 -4.96 2.36 1.46
CA ARG A 119 -6.02 2.15 2.44
C ARG A 119 -6.17 3.36 3.37
N ALA A 120 -7.41 3.84 3.54
CA ALA A 120 -7.72 4.91 4.48
C ALA A 120 -7.65 4.45 5.94
N LYS A 121 -7.25 5.35 6.85
CA LYS A 121 -7.40 5.15 8.30
C LYS A 121 -8.87 5.25 8.70
N ARG A 122 -9.27 4.54 9.77
CA ARG A 122 -10.67 4.50 10.25
C ARG A 122 -11.22 5.88 10.61
N ASN A 123 -10.37 6.75 11.15
CA ASN A 123 -10.69 8.11 11.56
C ASN A 123 -10.34 9.17 10.50
N PHE A 124 -10.18 8.78 9.23
CA PHE A 124 -9.87 9.72 8.18
C PHE A 124 -11.03 10.72 7.99
N ASN A 125 -10.74 12.00 8.26
CA ASN A 125 -11.72 13.07 8.22
C ASN A 125 -11.69 13.80 6.88
N PHE A 126 -12.86 13.92 6.23
CA PHE A 126 -12.96 14.43 4.88
C PHE A 126 -14.30 15.12 4.63
N ARG A 127 -14.30 16.03 3.65
CA ARG A 127 -15.50 16.63 3.09
C ARG A 127 -15.75 16.04 1.72
N ARG A 128 -16.93 15.47 1.52
CA ARG A 128 -17.36 14.99 0.20
C ARG A 128 -17.71 16.17 -0.69
N LEU A 129 -17.21 16.13 -1.93
CA LEU A 129 -17.56 17.09 -2.98
C LEU A 129 -18.60 16.51 -3.93
N TYR A 130 -18.36 15.29 -4.43
CA TYR A 130 -19.25 14.61 -5.38
C TYR A 130 -19.34 13.12 -5.06
N SER A 131 -20.45 12.48 -5.46
CA SER A 131 -20.58 11.02 -5.52
C SER A 131 -20.76 10.62 -6.97
N HIS A 132 -20.01 9.61 -7.41
CA HIS A 132 -20.10 9.06 -8.75
C HIS A 132 -21.09 7.91 -8.80
N ALA A 133 -21.68 7.68 -9.97
CA ALA A 133 -22.50 6.49 -10.20
C ALA A 133 -21.62 5.24 -10.06
N ILE A 134 -22.17 4.20 -9.44
CA ILE A 134 -21.46 2.95 -9.19
C ILE A 134 -22.34 1.77 -9.59
N ASP A 135 -21.70 0.70 -10.03
CA ASP A 135 -22.34 -0.61 -10.07
C ASP A 135 -22.07 -1.34 -8.75
N LYS A 136 -23.13 -1.52 -7.95
CA LYS A 136 -23.04 -2.19 -6.64
C LYS A 136 -22.78 -3.69 -6.76
N SER A 137 -23.00 -4.31 -7.92
CA SER A 137 -22.73 -5.73 -8.16
C SER A 137 -21.24 -6.06 -7.99
N THR A 138 -20.37 -5.06 -8.21
CA THR A 138 -18.91 -5.17 -8.11
C THR A 138 -18.38 -5.15 -6.67
N GLY A 139 -19.23 -5.03 -5.66
CA GLY A 139 -18.82 -4.86 -4.25
C GLY A 139 -18.44 -3.42 -3.87
N ILE A 140 -18.37 -2.50 -4.84
CA ILE A 140 -18.24 -1.06 -4.55
C ILE A 140 -19.51 -0.58 -3.85
N GLN A 141 -19.35 0.09 -2.72
CA GLN A 141 -20.43 0.71 -1.96
C GLN A 141 -20.51 2.22 -2.16
N CYS A 142 -19.38 2.88 -2.44
CA CYS A 142 -19.36 4.27 -2.87
C CYS A 142 -18.09 4.62 -3.63
N ASP A 143 -18.22 5.57 -4.55
CA ASP A 143 -17.13 6.25 -5.22
C ASP A 143 -17.36 7.77 -5.12
N GLN A 144 -16.41 8.49 -4.55
CA GLN A 144 -16.60 9.89 -4.16
C GLN A 144 -15.35 10.72 -4.43
N THR A 145 -15.53 11.91 -4.99
CA THR A 145 -14.50 12.96 -4.94
C THR A 145 -14.61 13.68 -3.61
N ILE A 146 -13.50 13.79 -2.90
CA ILE A 146 -13.40 14.33 -1.55
C ILE A 146 -12.21 15.30 -1.44
N VAL A 147 -12.20 16.08 -0.37
CA VAL A 147 -11.00 16.78 0.12
C VAL A 147 -10.78 16.43 1.59
N PRO A 148 -9.52 16.32 2.06
CA PRO A 148 -9.25 16.19 3.49
C PRO A 148 -9.85 17.37 4.25
N GLN A 149 -10.33 17.19 5.48
CA GLN A 149 -10.79 18.30 6.33
C GLN A 149 -9.70 18.85 7.25
N ASN A 150 -8.72 18.02 7.60
CA ASN A 150 -7.67 18.41 8.54
C ASN A 150 -6.74 19.44 7.89
N PHE A 151 -6.44 20.53 8.61
CA PHE A 151 -5.60 21.64 8.12
C PHE A 151 -4.27 21.17 7.51
N TYR A 152 -3.49 20.37 8.24
CA TYR A 152 -2.21 19.85 7.73
C TYR A 152 -2.37 18.91 6.55
N ALA A 153 -3.46 18.14 6.48
CA ALA A 153 -3.71 17.26 5.34
C ALA A 153 -4.01 18.07 4.08
N GLN A 154 -4.81 19.13 4.18
CA GLN A 154 -5.06 20.05 3.06
C GLN A 154 -3.80 20.81 2.66
N LYS A 155 -3.01 21.27 3.63
CA LYS A 155 -1.75 21.97 3.35
C LYS A 155 -0.75 21.08 2.60
N ASN A 156 -0.63 19.82 3.03
CA ASN A 156 0.35 18.89 2.47
C ASN A 156 -0.14 18.20 1.19
N TYR A 157 -1.45 18.11 0.98
CA TYR A 157 -2.09 17.60 -0.22
C TYR A 157 -3.25 18.55 -0.59
N PRO A 158 -2.98 19.61 -1.36
CA PRO A 158 -3.98 20.63 -1.72
C PRO A 158 -5.00 20.13 -2.77
N GLU A 159 -4.69 19.03 -3.45
CA GLU A 159 -5.51 18.48 -4.52
C GLU A 159 -6.69 17.64 -4.01
N LYS A 160 -7.62 17.36 -4.91
CA LYS A 160 -8.76 16.46 -4.62
C LYS A 160 -8.28 15.01 -4.52
N LEU A 161 -8.96 14.24 -3.69
CA LEU A 161 -8.78 12.78 -3.59
C LEU A 161 -10.06 12.07 -4.00
N ARG A 162 -9.93 10.87 -4.54
CA ARG A 162 -11.04 9.95 -4.76
C ARG A 162 -11.07 8.93 -3.64
N ARG A 163 -12.26 8.69 -3.10
CA ARG A 163 -12.53 7.76 -2.01
C ARG A 163 -13.45 6.65 -2.50
N ILE A 164 -12.97 5.42 -2.41
CA ILE A 164 -13.74 4.23 -2.80
C ILE A 164 -14.00 3.41 -1.54
N ARG A 165 -15.27 3.08 -1.27
CA ARG A 165 -15.64 2.10 -0.23
C ARG A 165 -15.98 0.80 -0.93
N TYR A 166 -15.36 -0.28 -0.49
CA TYR A 166 -15.52 -1.62 -1.04
C TYR A 166 -15.94 -2.58 0.08
N LEU A 167 -16.89 -3.45 -0.23
CA LEU A 167 -17.26 -4.58 0.62
C LEU A 167 -16.70 -5.84 -0.02
N ASP A 168 -15.77 -6.47 0.68
CA ASP A 168 -15.35 -7.82 0.33
C ASP A 168 -16.43 -8.79 0.77
N VAL A 169 -17.11 -9.42 -0.19
CA VAL A 169 -18.23 -10.35 0.06
C VAL A 169 -17.73 -11.64 0.72
N ASN A 170 -16.50 -12.07 0.42
CA ASN A 170 -15.95 -13.32 0.95
C ASN A 170 -15.61 -13.20 2.44
N THR A 171 -15.05 -12.06 2.83
CA THR A 171 -14.64 -11.82 4.23
C THR A 171 -15.63 -10.98 5.03
N ASN A 172 -16.67 -10.45 4.37
CA ASN A 172 -17.60 -9.44 4.89
C ASN A 172 -16.91 -8.18 5.46
N LYS A 173 -15.67 -7.90 5.02
CA LYS A 173 -14.88 -6.75 5.51
C LYS A 173 -15.13 -5.53 4.64
N ARG A 174 -15.29 -4.38 5.31
CA ARG A 174 -15.39 -3.07 4.64
C ARG A 174 -14.02 -2.44 4.55
N LEU A 175 -13.61 -2.14 3.33
CA LEU A 175 -12.37 -1.46 3.01
C LEU A 175 -12.67 -0.07 2.45
N ILE A 176 -11.81 0.88 2.77
CA ILE A 176 -11.88 2.24 2.23
C ILE A 176 -10.52 2.55 1.64
N PHE A 177 -10.51 2.98 0.39
CA PHE A 177 -9.32 3.35 -0.34
C PHE A 177 -9.36 4.82 -0.72
N LEU A 178 -8.18 5.43 -0.76
CA LEU A 178 -7.91 6.77 -1.27
C LEU A 178 -7.01 6.66 -2.49
N THR A 179 -7.28 7.48 -3.50
CA THR A 179 -6.49 7.51 -4.73
C THR A 179 -6.53 8.90 -5.36
N ASN A 180 -5.46 9.25 -6.06
CA ASN A 180 -5.42 10.40 -6.98
C ASN A 180 -5.78 10.02 -8.42
N ASN A 181 -6.14 8.75 -8.68
CA ASN A 181 -6.56 8.30 -9.99
C ASN A 181 -8.05 8.61 -10.22
N PHE A 182 -8.28 9.67 -11.01
CA PHE A 182 -9.59 10.06 -11.50
C PHE A 182 -9.72 9.63 -12.97
N PRO A 183 -10.45 8.55 -13.28
CA PRO A 183 -10.66 8.17 -14.67
C PRO A 183 -11.43 9.28 -15.38
N LYS A 184 -10.90 9.73 -16.52
CA LYS A 184 -11.59 10.67 -17.43
C LYS A 184 -12.87 10.05 -17.99
N TYR A 185 -12.90 8.72 -18.14
CA TYR A 185 -14.05 7.91 -18.53
C TYR A 185 -13.98 6.56 -17.82
N GLY A 186 -15.02 6.19 -17.06
CA GLY A 186 -15.19 4.81 -16.54
C GLY A 186 -14.64 4.56 -15.13
N VAL A 187 -15.55 4.36 -14.19
CA VAL A 187 -15.31 3.95 -12.79
C VAL A 187 -14.65 2.56 -12.67
N LEU A 188 -14.54 1.81 -13.78
CA LEU A 188 -14.23 0.38 -13.85
C LEU A 188 -12.76 0.03 -13.57
N THR A 189 -11.78 0.87 -13.90
CA THR A 189 -10.37 0.48 -13.80
C THR A 189 -9.88 0.40 -12.36
N THR A 190 -10.24 1.37 -11.51
CA THR A 190 -9.77 1.39 -10.12
C THR A 190 -10.51 0.37 -9.24
N SER A 191 -11.79 0.11 -9.51
CA SER A 191 -12.55 -0.86 -8.75
C SER A 191 -12.21 -2.30 -9.12
N ARG A 192 -12.01 -2.58 -10.42
CA ARG A 192 -11.47 -3.85 -10.88
C ARG A 192 -10.05 -4.04 -10.34
N MET A 193 -9.19 -3.02 -10.39
CA MET A 193 -7.88 -3.09 -9.73
C MET A 193 -7.97 -3.36 -8.23
N ILE A 194 -8.88 -2.72 -7.49
CA ILE A 194 -9.05 -2.96 -6.05
C ILE A 194 -9.58 -4.39 -5.79
N GLY A 195 -10.56 -4.86 -6.57
CA GLY A 195 -11.10 -6.22 -6.45
C GLY A 195 -10.08 -7.29 -6.83
N ASP A 196 -9.41 -7.12 -7.96
CA ASP A 196 -8.35 -8.00 -8.45
C ASP A 196 -7.13 -7.98 -7.53
N MET A 197 -6.80 -6.83 -6.92
CA MET A 197 -5.77 -6.70 -5.89
C MET A 197 -6.16 -7.45 -4.61
N VAL A 198 -7.39 -7.31 -4.11
CA VAL A 198 -7.86 -8.04 -2.93
C VAL A 198 -7.78 -9.55 -3.18
N LYS A 199 -8.15 -10.00 -4.38
CA LYS A 199 -8.03 -11.41 -4.80
C LYS A 199 -6.57 -11.84 -4.95
N LEU A 200 -5.74 -11.09 -5.67
CA LEU A 200 -4.33 -11.39 -5.91
C LEU A 200 -3.52 -11.47 -4.61
N LEU A 201 -3.79 -10.58 -3.66
CA LEU A 201 -3.15 -10.61 -2.35
C LEU A 201 -3.66 -11.79 -1.50
N ALA A 202 -4.95 -12.11 -1.57
CA ALA A 202 -5.51 -13.29 -0.91
C ALA A 202 -4.96 -14.61 -1.49
N ASP A 203 -4.90 -14.74 -2.81
CA ASP A 203 -4.43 -15.93 -3.55
C ASP A 203 -2.94 -16.21 -3.31
N LYS A 204 -2.15 -15.17 -3.01
CA LYS A 204 -0.73 -15.30 -2.64
C LYS A 204 -0.50 -15.53 -1.15
N GLY A 205 -1.55 -15.87 -0.39
CA GLY A 205 -1.44 -16.19 1.03
C GLY A 205 -1.10 -14.98 1.90
N VAL A 206 -1.25 -13.75 1.39
CA VAL A 206 -1.16 -12.52 2.18
C VAL A 206 -2.44 -12.41 3.02
N LYS A 207 -2.46 -13.13 4.14
CA LYS A 207 -3.60 -13.18 5.07
C LYS A 207 -3.82 -11.85 5.82
N ASP A 208 -2.84 -10.94 5.79
CA ASP A 208 -2.79 -9.77 6.67
C ASP A 208 -3.13 -8.42 6.02
N ILE A 209 -4.00 -8.40 5.01
CA ILE A 209 -4.65 -7.13 4.61
C ILE A 209 -5.72 -6.72 5.62
N SER A 210 -5.93 -7.47 6.71
CA SER A 210 -6.65 -6.96 7.88
C SER A 210 -6.39 -7.75 9.17
N ILE A 211 -5.85 -7.01 10.15
CA ILE A 211 -5.95 -7.16 11.62
C ILE A 211 -4.70 -7.75 12.30
N VAL A 212 -3.75 -6.87 12.60
CA VAL A 212 -3.27 -6.75 13.99
C VAL A 212 -3.64 -5.34 14.45
N GLU A 213 -4.81 -5.22 15.09
CA GLU A 213 -4.99 -4.16 16.08
C GLU A 213 -3.87 -4.28 17.11
N GLY A 214 -3.32 -3.16 17.55
CA GLY A 214 -2.24 -3.17 18.51
C GLY A 214 -2.61 -3.98 19.75
N SER A 215 -2.03 -5.16 19.89
CA SER A 215 -1.81 -5.78 21.18
C SER A 215 -0.54 -5.17 21.77
N VAL A 216 -0.75 -4.08 22.51
CA VAL A 216 0.03 -3.89 23.73
C VAL A 216 -0.48 -4.99 24.66
N GLU A 217 0.22 -6.12 24.70
CA GLU A 217 0.13 -6.99 25.87
C GLU A 217 0.77 -6.22 27.02
N LEU A 218 -0.07 -5.58 27.82
CA LEU A 218 0.22 -5.37 29.23
C LEU A 218 0.23 -6.76 29.85
N GLU A 219 1.41 -7.36 29.98
CA GLU A 219 1.62 -8.36 31.02
C GLU A 219 1.35 -7.68 32.37
N LYS A 220 0.17 -7.94 32.92
CA LYS A 220 -0.03 -7.94 34.36
C LYS A 220 0.91 -9.00 34.93
N ASN A 221 1.89 -8.59 35.72
CA ASN A 221 2.53 -9.50 36.67
C ASN A 221 1.46 -9.95 37.68
N PRO A 222 1.32 -11.25 37.95
CA PRO A 222 1.07 -11.71 39.30
C PRO A 222 2.39 -11.73 40.09
N ASP A 223 2.24 -11.56 41.40
CA ASP A 223 3.22 -11.51 42.49
C ASP A 223 3.91 -10.14 42.74
#